data_AF-A0A086YK32-F1
#
_entry.id   AF-A0A086YK32-F1
#
_cell.length_a   1.000
_cell.length_b   1.000
_cell.length_c   1.000
_cell.angle_alpha   90.00
_cell.angle_beta   90.00
_cell.angle_gamma   90.00
#
_symmetry.space_group_name_H-M   'P 1'
#
loop_
_entity.id
_entity.type
_entity.pdbx_description
1 polymer ?
#
loop_
_entity_poly.entity_id
_entity_poly.type
_entity_poly.pdbx_seq_one_letter_code
_entity_poly.pdbx_strand_id
1 'polypeptide(L)'
;MLPSNVIYFLKPVWQVVFQLLDLLSNPHWLEPVGVALSGAGPAIIAFADNNFKLIARVMKETFRESGVRVRVMILNPTSVGVRVLEQK
;
A
#
# COMPACT_ATOMS: atom_id res chain seq x y z
N MET A 1 -3.83 27.37 -26.57
CA MET A 1 -5.04 27.33 -25.72
C MET A 1 -5.77 26.04 -26.04
N LEU A 2 -5.57 24.99 -25.23
CA LEU A 2 -6.20 23.67 -25.43
C LEU A 2 -7.49 23.62 -24.59
N PRO A 3 -8.56 22.98 -25.09
CA PRO A 3 -9.88 23.00 -24.46
C PRO A 3 -9.86 22.21 -23.14
N SER A 4 -10.55 22.76 -22.15
CA SER A 4 -10.61 22.36 -20.73
C SER A 4 -11.33 21.03 -20.43
N ASN A 5 -11.27 20.04 -21.32
CA ASN A 5 -12.00 18.78 -21.19
C ASN A 5 -11.05 17.59 -21.00
N VAL A 6 -10.42 17.50 -19.83
CA VAL A 6 -9.84 16.24 -19.36
C VAL A 6 -10.19 16.06 -17.89
N ILE A 7 -11.19 15.24 -17.61
CA ILE A 7 -11.49 14.77 -16.25
C ILE A 7 -10.66 13.52 -16.02
N TYR A 8 -9.60 13.65 -15.21
CA TYR A 8 -8.87 12.49 -14.70
C TYR A 8 -9.63 11.91 -13.51
N PHE A 9 -10.28 10.76 -13.69
CA PHE A 9 -10.72 9.93 -12.55
C PHE A 9 -9.54 9.11 -12.03
N LEU A 10 -8.65 9.77 -11.28
CA LEU A 10 -7.78 9.11 -10.31
C LEU A 10 -8.52 9.13 -8.98
N LYS A 11 -8.77 7.96 -8.35
CA LYS A 11 -9.30 7.93 -6.98
C LYS A 11 -8.48 8.93 -6.13
N PRO A 12 -9.12 9.87 -5.42
CA PRO A 12 -8.41 10.99 -4.83
C PRO A 12 -7.38 10.47 -3.81
N VAL A 13 -6.18 11.06 -3.80
CA VAL A 13 -5.11 10.74 -2.82
C VAL A 13 -5.65 10.73 -1.38
N TRP A 14 -6.65 11.57 -1.09
CA TRP A 14 -7.40 11.61 0.17
C TRP A 14 -8.03 10.26 0.58
N GLN A 15 -8.49 9.43 -0.37
CA GLN A 15 -9.01 8.09 -0.05
C GLN A 15 -7.91 7.19 0.55
N VAL A 16 -6.69 7.28 0.04
CA VAL A 16 -5.54 6.53 0.56
C VAL A 16 -5.14 7.03 1.94
N VAL A 17 -5.25 8.34 2.19
CA VAL A 17 -5.00 8.94 3.51
C VAL A 17 -6.01 8.45 4.54
N PHE A 18 -7.31 8.44 4.21
CA PHE A 18 -8.33 7.87 5.11
C PHE A 18 -8.08 6.37 5.36
N GLN A 19 -7.69 5.62 4.34
CA GLN A 19 -7.39 4.19 4.49
C GLN A 19 -6.14 3.95 5.35
N LEU A 20 -5.13 4.84 5.27
CA LEU A 20 -3.99 4.81 6.19
C LEU A 20 -4.44 5.05 7.64
N LEU A 21 -5.37 5.98 7.87
CA LEU A 21 -5.94 6.22 9.20
C LEU A 21 -6.74 5.01 9.70
N ASP A 22 -7.53 4.37 8.84
CA ASP A 22 -8.28 3.15 9.18
C ASP A 22 -7.33 2.01 9.55
N LEU A 23 -6.22 1.87 8.81
CA LEU A 23 -5.17 0.92 9.15
C LEU A 23 -4.53 1.25 10.49
N LEU A 24 -4.10 2.50 10.73
CA LEU A 24 -3.48 2.90 11.99
C LEU A 24 -4.42 2.75 13.20
N SER A 25 -5.73 2.88 12.98
CA SER A 25 -6.75 2.78 14.03
C SER A 25 -7.24 1.34 14.27
N ASN A 26 -6.74 0.35 13.53
CA ASN A 26 -7.25 -1.01 13.61
C ASN A 26 -6.85 -1.69 14.95
N PRO A 27 -7.80 -2.09 15.80
CA PRO A 27 -7.49 -2.65 17.12
C PRO A 27 -6.91 -4.07 17.07
N HIS A 28 -6.91 -4.72 15.90
CA HIS A 28 -6.39 -6.07 15.72
C HIS A 28 -4.88 -6.15 15.51
N TRP A 29 -4.16 -5.02 15.53
CA TRP A 29 -2.71 -5.06 15.59
C TRP A 29 -2.28 -5.74 16.89
N LEU A 30 -1.58 -6.86 16.75
CA LEU A 30 -1.01 -7.56 17.90
C LEU A 30 0.27 -6.89 18.40
N GLU A 31 0.94 -6.09 17.55
CA GLU A 31 2.27 -5.53 17.77
C GLU A 31 2.42 -4.16 17.07
N PRO A 32 3.41 -3.32 17.46
CA PRO A 32 3.60 -2.02 16.82
C PRO A 32 4.01 -2.18 15.35
N VAL A 33 3.16 -1.73 14.44
CA VAL A 33 3.41 -1.68 13.00
C VAL A 33 3.61 -0.22 12.58
N GLY A 34 4.75 0.08 11.98
CA GLY A 34 4.96 1.38 11.33
C GLY A 34 4.33 1.34 9.94
N VAL A 35 3.26 2.12 9.70
CA VAL A 35 2.58 2.18 8.40
C VAL A 35 2.72 3.57 7.78
N ALA A 36 3.07 3.64 6.50
CA ALA A 36 3.21 4.89 5.77
C ALA A 36 2.86 4.75 4.28
N LEU A 37 2.67 5.89 3.61
CA LEU A 37 2.68 5.93 2.14
C LEU A 37 4.08 5.58 1.63
N SER A 38 4.14 4.73 0.61
CA SER A 38 5.39 4.42 -0.08
C SER A 38 5.62 5.45 -1.19
N GLY A 39 6.60 6.34 -0.99
CA GLY A 39 6.90 7.43 -1.92
C GLY A 39 5.74 8.41 -2.06
N ALA A 40 5.31 8.68 -3.30
CA ALA A 40 4.16 9.54 -3.58
C ALA A 40 2.79 8.81 -3.47
N GLY A 41 2.76 7.53 -3.09
CA GLY A 41 1.57 6.69 -3.18
C GLY A 41 1.29 6.19 -4.61
N PRO A 42 0.22 5.39 -4.83
CA PRO A 42 -0.84 4.99 -3.90
C PRO A 42 -0.48 3.75 -3.03
N ALA A 43 0.74 3.24 -3.15
CA ALA A 43 1.19 2.09 -2.37
C ALA A 43 1.37 2.45 -0.89
N ILE A 44 1.03 1.52 -0.01
CA ILE A 44 1.29 1.59 1.43
C ILE A 44 2.40 0.60 1.77
N ILE A 45 3.34 1.03 2.61
CA ILE A 45 4.36 0.18 3.21
C ILE A 45 4.07 0.01 4.70
N ALA A 46 4.30 -1.20 5.21
CA ALA A 46 4.20 -1.52 6.62
C ALA A 46 5.52 -2.20 7.06
N PHE A 47 6.11 -1.69 8.14
CA PHE A 47 7.25 -2.28 8.82
C PHE A 47 6.77 -2.98 10.08
N ALA A 48 7.21 -4.22 10.26
CA ALA A 48 6.92 -5.05 11.42
C ALA A 48 8.07 -6.03 11.65
N ASP A 49 8.23 -6.52 12.87
CA ASP A 49 9.28 -7.50 13.19
C ASP A 49 8.81 -8.95 13.03
N ASN A 50 7.49 -9.19 13.05
CA ASN A 50 6.89 -10.50 12.87
C ASN A 50 5.47 -10.41 12.29
N ASN A 51 4.73 -11.52 12.29
CA ASN A 51 3.30 -11.57 11.92
C ASN A 51 2.95 -11.02 10.51
N PHE A 52 3.93 -10.98 9.59
CA PHE A 52 3.79 -10.39 8.24
C PHE A 52 2.55 -10.84 7.46
N LYS A 53 2.21 -12.13 7.54
CA LYS A 53 1.04 -12.70 6.85
C LYS A 53 -0.28 -12.21 7.43
N LEU A 54 -0.36 -12.07 8.75
CA LEU A 54 -1.55 -11.55 9.42
C LEU A 54 -1.73 -10.07 9.08
N ILE A 55 -0.65 -9.28 9.18
CA ILE A 55 -0.62 -7.87 8.81
C ILE A 55 -1.07 -7.68 7.35
N ALA A 56 -0.47 -8.44 6.43
CA ALA A 56 -0.85 -8.44 5.02
C ALA A 56 -2.34 -8.77 4.79
N ARG A 57 -2.89 -9.73 5.55
CA ARG A 57 -4.30 -10.11 5.48
C ARG A 57 -5.22 -9.01 6.00
N VAL A 58 -4.93 -8.45 7.17
CA VAL A 58 -5.70 -7.35 7.77
C VAL A 58 -5.71 -6.16 6.84
N MET A 59 -4.54 -5.74 6.34
CA MET A 59 -4.45 -4.64 5.40
C MET A 59 -5.31 -4.89 4.15
N LYS A 60 -5.15 -6.07 3.53
CA LYS A 60 -5.94 -6.44 2.35
C LYS A 60 -7.44 -6.41 2.62
N GLU A 61 -7.85 -6.88 3.79
CA GLU A 61 -9.27 -6.93 4.17
C GLU A 61 -9.84 -5.54 4.36
N THR A 62 -9.15 -4.64 5.09
CA THR A 62 -9.57 -3.25 5.27
C THR A 62 -9.77 -2.53 3.92
N PHE A 63 -8.88 -2.76 2.95
CA PHE A 63 -9.07 -2.22 1.60
C PHE A 63 -10.24 -2.89 0.85
N ARG A 64 -10.43 -4.20 1.02
CA ARG A 64 -11.53 -4.94 0.40
C ARG A 64 -12.89 -4.48 0.92
N GLU A 65 -13.03 -4.26 2.23
CA GLU A 65 -14.23 -3.70 2.87
C GLU A 65 -14.57 -2.31 2.33
N SER A 66 -13.55 -1.56 1.93
CA SER A 66 -13.68 -0.26 1.25
C SER A 66 -13.94 -0.37 -0.27
N GLY A 67 -14.16 -1.56 -0.81
CA GLY A 67 -14.37 -1.80 -2.25
C GLY A 67 -13.12 -1.59 -3.11
N VAL A 68 -11.93 -1.57 -2.51
CA VAL A 68 -10.64 -1.39 -3.21
C VAL A 68 -9.96 -2.75 -3.35
N ARG A 69 -9.72 -3.18 -4.59
CA ARG A 69 -8.87 -4.35 -4.85
C ARG A 69 -7.42 -3.97 -4.71
N VAL A 70 -6.69 -4.69 -3.85
CA VAL A 70 -5.25 -4.48 -3.63
C VAL A 70 -4.45 -5.75 -3.87
N ARG A 71 -3.22 -5.57 -4.34
CA ARG A 71 -2.18 -6.59 -4.37
C ARG A 71 -1.29 -6.39 -3.16
N VAL A 72 -0.98 -7.47 -2.45
CA VAL A 72 -0.07 -7.42 -1.29
C VAL A 72 1.20 -8.20 -1.62
N MET A 73 2.34 -7.66 -1.20
CA MET A 73 3.66 -8.24 -1.40
C MET A 73 4.40 -8.20 -0.05
N ILE A 74 4.91 -9.35 0.39
CA ILE A 74 5.81 -9.44 1.55
C ILE A 74 7.21 -9.52 0.98
N LEU A 75 8.03 -8.52 1.27
CA LEU A 75 9.34 -8.34 0.65
C LEU A 75 10.42 -8.25 1.71
N ASN A 76 11.60 -8.77 1.38
CA ASN A 76 12.81 -8.53 2.15
C ASN A 76 13.66 -7.45 1.44
N PRO A 77 14.41 -6.63 2.18
CA PRO A 77 15.38 -5.71 1.60
C PRO A 77 16.35 -6.46 0.69
N THR A 78 16.65 -5.88 -0.47
CA THR A 78 17.66 -6.42 -1.39
C THR A 78 18.94 -5.58 -1.31
N SER A 79 20.09 -6.23 -1.16
CA SER A 79 21.42 -5.58 -1.22
C SER A 79 21.94 -5.43 -2.65
N VAL A 80 21.21 -5.99 -3.62
CA VAL A 80 21.72 -6.34 -4.94
C VAL A 80 21.41 -5.29 -6.01
N GLY A 81 20.48 -4.36 -5.74
CA GLY A 81 20.13 -3.29 -6.68
C GLY A 81 19.67 -3.81 -8.04
N VAL A 82 20.06 -3.14 -9.11
CA VAL A 82 19.68 -3.49 -10.49
C VAL A 82 20.37 -4.80 -10.92
N ARG A 83 19.59 -5.71 -11.50
CA ARG A 83 20.09 -6.93 -12.15
C ARG A 83 19.69 -6.91 -13.63
N VAL A 84 20.67 -7.11 -14.52
CA VAL A 84 20.41 -7.29 -15.95
C VAL A 84 20.06 -8.74 -16.18
N LEU A 85 18.86 -9.00 -16.70
CA LEU A 85 18.42 -10.33 -17.11
C LEU A 85 18.57 -10.41 -18.63
N GLU A 86 19.40 -11.34 -19.14
CA GLU A 86 19.41 -11.65 -20.56
C GLU A 86 18.10 -12.36 -20.92
N GLN A 87 17.34 -11.80 -21.87
CA GLN A 87 16.27 -12.53 -22.53
C GLN A 87 16.88 -13.41 -23.63
N LYS A 88 16.68 -14.73 -23.51
CA LYS A 88 16.89 -15.68 -24.62
C LYS A 88 15.69 -15.69 -25.55
#